data_AF-A0A919XG50-F1
#
_entry.id   AF-A0A919XG50-F1
#
_cell.length_a   1.000
_cell.length_b   1.000
_cell.length_c   1.000
_cell.angle_alpha   90.00
_cell.angle_beta   90.00
_cell.angle_gamma   90.00
#
_symmetry.space_group_name_H-M   'P 1'
#
loop_
_entity.id
_entity.type
_entity.pdbx_description
1 polymer ?
#
loop_
_entity_poly.entity_id
_entity_poly.type
_entity_poly.pdbx_seq_one_letter_code
_entity_poly.pdbx_strand_id
1 'polypeptide(L)'
;MFDYNNSNYNLLAWIIEHVSGEKYADFMRNHIFLPLKMMNSDVDDGAKPLINSSSNYLKDFDAYVKSPYHNEKFSIGAGAVVSNGEDLYLWHACLRDRKMLSRKTYARFFNVNKNNYCYGLEHHHVYGTDRYSHGGDHLGVSAYMQSYFEEDICIIILSNNEAVNQYRLGNAISDILHGVDVDVPGKHQEFPMSETKFKEYCGTYLKDKTQVEFIRGKLYFTRFSGNLHIEIYPVDEGKFVRRYSDQIHPYRITPNENGEMTFFGFAKH
;
A
#
# COMPACT_ATOMS: atom_id res chain seq x y z
N MET A 1 14.64 17.72 2.91
CA MET A 1 13.28 17.13 2.89
C MET A 1 13.39 15.73 2.30
N PHE A 2 12.69 14.74 2.84
CA PHE A 2 12.59 13.42 2.24
C PHE A 2 11.35 13.36 1.36
N ASP A 3 11.48 12.74 0.20
CA ASP A 3 10.39 12.51 -0.72
C ASP A 3 10.55 11.12 -1.34
N TYR A 4 9.53 10.28 -1.18
CA TYR A 4 9.58 8.90 -1.66
C TYR A 4 9.43 8.88 -3.18
N ASN A 5 10.28 8.10 -3.86
CA ASN A 5 10.28 8.08 -5.32
C ASN A 5 10.66 6.71 -5.89
N ASN A 6 9.68 6.06 -6.53
CA ASN A 6 9.86 4.76 -7.20
C ASN A 6 10.94 4.81 -8.29
N SER A 7 11.08 5.91 -9.02
CA SER A 7 12.10 6.05 -10.07
C SER A 7 13.53 5.97 -9.52
N ASN A 8 13.75 6.31 -8.25
CA ASN A 8 15.05 6.11 -7.61
C ASN A 8 15.36 4.62 -7.41
N TYR A 9 14.36 3.79 -7.11
CA TYR A 9 14.53 2.33 -6.99
C TYR A 9 14.67 1.66 -8.37
N ASN A 10 13.99 2.17 -9.39
CA ASN A 10 14.23 1.75 -10.78
C ASN A 10 15.68 2.00 -11.19
N LEU A 11 16.22 3.17 -10.86
CA LEU A 11 17.62 3.49 -11.12
C LEU A 11 18.57 2.56 -10.35
N LEU A 12 18.26 2.21 -9.09
CA LEU A 12 19.06 1.24 -8.32
C LEU A 12 19.07 -0.15 -8.98
N ALA A 13 17.94 -0.60 -9.54
CA ALA A 13 17.91 -1.84 -10.30
C ALA A 13 18.84 -1.78 -11.52
N TRP A 14 18.82 -0.70 -12.29
CA TRP A 14 19.73 -0.53 -13.43
C TRP A 14 21.21 -0.42 -13.01
N ILE A 15 21.51 0.16 -11.86
CA ILE A 15 22.87 0.16 -11.29
C ILE A 15 23.31 -1.27 -10.97
N ILE A 16 22.42 -2.10 -10.39
CA ILE A 16 22.70 -3.52 -10.15
C ILE A 16 23.01 -4.22 -11.47
N GLU A 17 22.19 -4.01 -12.51
CA GLU A 17 22.43 -4.62 -13.83
C GLU A 17 23.77 -4.19 -14.42
N HIS A 18 24.06 -2.89 -14.39
CA HIS A 18 25.30 -2.34 -14.94
C HIS A 18 26.55 -2.87 -14.24
N VAL A 19 26.52 -2.95 -12.90
CA VAL A 19 27.67 -3.36 -12.10
C VAL A 19 27.87 -4.88 -12.11
N SER A 20 26.78 -5.66 -12.11
CA SER A 20 26.86 -7.13 -12.09
C SER A 20 27.02 -7.74 -13.49
N GLY A 21 26.51 -7.09 -14.53
CA GLY A 21 26.37 -7.66 -15.86
C GLY A 21 25.21 -8.66 -15.99
N GLU A 22 24.41 -8.86 -14.94
CA GLU A 22 23.22 -9.71 -14.94
C GLU A 22 21.95 -8.85 -15.13
N LYS A 23 20.89 -9.42 -15.71
CA LYS A 23 19.58 -8.78 -15.65
C LYS A 23 19.09 -8.74 -14.20
N TYR A 24 18.32 -7.73 -13.83
CA TYR A 24 17.87 -7.55 -12.45
C TYR A 24 17.11 -8.78 -11.92
N ALA A 25 16.22 -9.35 -12.74
CA ALA A 25 15.47 -10.57 -12.39
C ALA A 25 16.40 -11.77 -12.12
N ASP A 26 17.42 -11.96 -12.96
CA ASP A 26 18.41 -13.03 -12.80
C ASP A 26 19.27 -12.78 -11.55
N PHE A 27 19.68 -11.54 -11.31
CA PHE A 27 20.42 -11.16 -10.12
C PHE A 27 19.63 -11.46 -8.83
N MET A 28 18.37 -11.02 -8.77
CA MET A 28 17.49 -11.27 -7.63
C MET A 28 17.30 -12.77 -7.40
N ARG A 29 17.09 -13.54 -8.47
CA ARG A 29 16.96 -15.00 -8.39
C ARG A 29 18.23 -15.66 -7.84
N ASN A 30 19.38 -15.34 -8.41
CA ASN A 30 20.65 -16.03 -8.12
C ASN A 30 21.26 -15.64 -6.79
N HIS A 31 21.14 -14.37 -6.39
CA HIS A 31 21.84 -13.81 -5.23
C HIS A 31 20.96 -13.60 -4.01
N ILE A 32 19.62 -13.56 -4.17
CA ILE A 32 18.69 -13.35 -3.06
C ILE A 32 17.75 -14.54 -2.90
N PHE A 33 16.92 -14.84 -3.91
CA PHE A 33 15.84 -15.81 -3.75
C PHE A 33 16.35 -17.25 -3.56
N LEU A 34 17.25 -17.74 -4.43
CA LEU A 34 17.79 -19.08 -4.31
C LEU A 34 18.61 -19.28 -3.02
N PRO A 35 19.54 -18.38 -2.62
CA PRO A 35 20.28 -18.53 -1.37
C PRO A 35 19.40 -18.53 -0.12
N LEU A 36 18.29 -17.78 -0.14
CA LEU A 36 17.32 -17.73 0.96
C LEU A 36 16.23 -18.81 0.87
N LYS A 37 16.23 -19.61 -0.21
CA LYS A 37 15.20 -20.63 -0.49
C LYS A 37 13.79 -20.05 -0.66
N MET A 38 13.70 -18.81 -1.15
CA MET A 38 12.44 -18.15 -1.52
C MET A 38 11.98 -18.65 -2.90
N MET A 39 11.49 -19.89 -2.94
CA MET A 39 11.22 -20.60 -4.20
C MET A 39 9.94 -20.17 -4.91
N ASN A 40 9.11 -19.36 -4.24
CA ASN A 40 7.85 -18.82 -4.73
C ASN A 40 7.94 -17.30 -4.99
N SER A 41 9.16 -16.79 -5.13
CA SER A 41 9.44 -15.38 -5.40
C SER A 41 10.06 -15.20 -6.78
N ASP A 42 9.59 -14.18 -7.50
CA ASP A 42 10.08 -13.83 -8.84
C ASP A 42 10.04 -12.31 -9.03
N VAL A 43 10.70 -11.82 -10.08
CA VAL A 43 10.51 -10.45 -10.58
C VAL A 43 9.58 -10.52 -11.78
N ASP A 44 8.40 -9.93 -11.65
CA ASP A 44 7.44 -9.84 -12.74
C ASP A 44 7.94 -8.84 -13.79
N ASP A 45 8.26 -9.35 -14.97
CA ASP A 45 8.64 -8.55 -16.13
C ASP A 45 7.46 -8.36 -17.10
N GLY A 46 6.23 -8.70 -16.69
CA GLY A 46 5.02 -8.61 -17.49
C GLY A 46 4.98 -9.52 -18.72
N ALA A 47 6.03 -10.29 -19.02
CA ALA A 47 6.13 -11.14 -20.21
C ALA A 47 6.06 -12.62 -19.86
N LYS A 48 6.68 -13.02 -18.74
CA LYS A 48 6.68 -14.41 -18.28
C LYS A 48 5.39 -14.73 -17.50
N PRO A 49 4.69 -15.84 -17.79
CA PRO A 49 3.58 -16.29 -16.96
C PRO A 49 4.04 -16.61 -15.53
N LEU A 50 3.36 -16.02 -14.53
CA LEU A 50 3.54 -16.35 -13.13
C LEU A 50 2.66 -17.54 -12.74
N ILE A 51 3.29 -18.69 -12.49
CA ILE A 51 2.62 -19.93 -12.09
C ILE A 51 2.14 -19.81 -10.63
N ASN A 52 0.92 -20.28 -10.34
CA ASN A 52 0.30 -20.22 -9.01
C ASN A 52 0.18 -18.81 -8.41
N SER A 53 0.06 -17.80 -9.27
CA SER A 53 -0.18 -16.41 -8.84
C SER A 53 -1.66 -16.14 -8.58
N SER A 54 -1.95 -15.28 -7.61
CA SER A 54 -3.31 -14.77 -7.40
C SER A 54 -3.70 -13.81 -8.52
N SER A 55 -4.97 -13.83 -8.92
CA SER A 55 -5.54 -12.71 -9.67
C SER A 55 -5.84 -11.54 -8.72
N ASN A 56 -5.56 -10.32 -9.18
CA ASN A 56 -5.83 -9.07 -8.46
C ASN A 56 -7.22 -8.55 -8.80
N TYR A 57 -7.91 -7.97 -7.82
CA TYR A 57 -9.29 -7.52 -7.96
C TYR A 57 -9.51 -6.10 -7.44
N LEU A 58 -10.33 -5.36 -8.15
CA LEU A 58 -10.82 -4.03 -7.77
C LEU A 58 -12.29 -4.13 -7.40
N LYS A 59 -12.77 -3.26 -6.51
CA LYS A 59 -14.19 -3.10 -6.22
C LYS A 59 -14.75 -1.95 -7.06
N ASP A 60 -15.54 -2.27 -8.08
CA ASP A 60 -16.22 -1.29 -8.92
C ASP A 60 -17.73 -1.42 -8.71
N PHE A 61 -18.37 -0.35 -8.26
CA PHE A 61 -19.73 -0.37 -7.74
C PHE A 61 -19.90 -1.44 -6.63
N ASP A 62 -20.83 -2.37 -6.81
CA ASP A 62 -21.13 -3.47 -5.92
C ASP A 62 -20.45 -4.80 -6.35
N ALA A 63 -19.64 -4.80 -7.41
CA ALA A 63 -18.98 -5.98 -7.95
C ALA A 63 -17.45 -5.95 -7.77
N TYR A 64 -16.86 -7.14 -7.66
CA TYR A 64 -15.41 -7.29 -7.82
C TYR A 64 -15.10 -7.54 -9.29
N VAL A 65 -14.22 -6.71 -9.84
CA VAL A 65 -13.74 -6.81 -11.23
C VAL A 65 -12.27 -7.17 -11.22
N LYS A 66 -11.82 -7.94 -12.21
CA LYS A 66 -10.41 -8.27 -12.35
C LYS A 66 -9.62 -6.99 -12.62
N SER A 67 -8.49 -6.82 -11.94
CA SER A 67 -7.58 -5.72 -12.17
C SER A 67 -7.09 -5.74 -13.63
N PRO A 68 -7.05 -4.59 -14.33
CA PRO A 68 -6.51 -4.52 -15.67
C PRO A 68 -5.04 -4.95 -15.67
N TYR A 69 -4.59 -5.50 -16.81
CA TYR A 69 -3.18 -5.86 -16.96
C TYR A 69 -2.30 -4.62 -16.81
N HIS A 70 -1.25 -4.76 -16.02
CA HIS A 70 -0.17 -3.78 -15.89
C HIS A 70 1.15 -4.42 -16.30
N ASN A 71 1.99 -3.65 -16.98
CA ASN A 71 3.31 -4.10 -17.37
C ASN A 71 4.32 -3.75 -16.27
N GLU A 72 4.68 -4.72 -15.43
CA GLU A 72 5.58 -4.51 -14.29
C GLU A 72 7.03 -4.21 -14.67
N LYS A 73 7.40 -4.24 -15.97
CA LYS A 73 8.72 -3.76 -16.41
C LYS A 73 9.00 -2.32 -15.99
N PHE A 74 7.97 -1.50 -15.84
CA PHE A 74 8.10 -0.11 -15.39
C PHE A 74 8.28 0.03 -13.87
N SER A 75 8.09 -1.06 -13.13
CA SER A 75 8.18 -1.15 -11.66
C SER A 75 9.40 -1.95 -11.20
N ILE A 76 10.31 -2.35 -12.10
CA ILE A 76 11.51 -3.12 -11.74
C ILE A 76 12.35 -2.34 -10.73
N GLY A 77 12.68 -2.98 -9.60
CA GLY A 77 13.38 -2.36 -8.47
C GLY A 77 12.44 -1.70 -7.47
N ALA A 78 11.33 -1.10 -7.91
CA ALA A 78 10.38 -0.39 -7.04
C ALA A 78 9.24 -1.26 -6.49
N GLY A 79 8.69 -2.17 -7.31
CA GLY A 79 7.46 -2.91 -6.94
C GLY A 79 7.20 -4.19 -7.73
N ALA A 80 8.08 -4.58 -8.67
CA ALA A 80 7.87 -5.74 -9.53
C ALA A 80 8.12 -7.11 -8.85
N VAL A 81 8.50 -7.17 -7.57
CA VAL A 81 8.70 -8.45 -6.88
C VAL A 81 7.34 -9.05 -6.51
N VAL A 82 7.12 -10.29 -6.93
CA VAL A 82 5.98 -11.11 -6.52
C VAL A 82 6.46 -12.19 -5.56
N SER A 83 5.70 -12.47 -4.51
CA SER A 83 6.11 -13.40 -3.44
C SER A 83 4.90 -13.93 -2.67
N ASN A 84 5.13 -14.74 -1.64
CA ASN A 84 4.13 -15.24 -0.71
C ASN A 84 4.58 -15.02 0.75
N GLY A 85 3.70 -15.33 1.71
CA GLY A 85 4.01 -15.12 3.14
C GLY A 85 5.20 -15.95 3.65
N GLU A 86 5.37 -17.18 3.17
CA GLU A 86 6.46 -18.07 3.58
C GLU A 86 7.83 -17.53 3.15
N ASP A 87 7.94 -17.11 1.89
CA ASP A 87 9.17 -16.54 1.34
C ASP A 87 9.51 -15.19 1.99
N LEU A 88 8.51 -14.32 2.21
CA LEU A 88 8.71 -13.06 2.92
C LEU A 88 9.14 -13.27 4.38
N TYR A 89 8.69 -14.36 5.03
CA TYR A 89 9.20 -14.74 6.34
C TYR A 89 10.67 -15.21 6.28
N LEU A 90 11.10 -15.89 5.22
CA LEU A 90 12.52 -16.22 5.03
C LEU A 90 13.37 -14.95 4.86
N TRP A 91 12.85 -13.94 4.17
CA TRP A 91 13.47 -12.61 4.10
C TRP A 91 13.57 -11.95 5.48
N HIS A 92 12.50 -11.97 6.28
CA HIS A 92 12.51 -11.52 7.67
C HIS A 92 13.61 -12.21 8.48
N ALA A 93 13.63 -13.55 8.48
CA ALA A 93 14.58 -14.35 9.24
C ALA A 93 16.03 -14.09 8.80
N CYS A 94 16.27 -13.85 7.50
CA CYS A 94 17.58 -13.45 7.00
C CYS A 94 18.06 -12.13 7.64
N LEU A 95 17.19 -11.12 7.69
CA LEU A 95 17.50 -9.81 8.29
C LEU A 95 17.66 -9.91 9.82
N ARG A 96 16.78 -10.64 10.50
CA ARG A 96 16.84 -10.90 11.95
C ARG A 96 18.17 -11.57 12.33
N ASP A 97 18.52 -12.64 11.63
CA ASP A 97 19.70 -13.46 11.92
C ASP A 97 21.00 -12.85 11.36
N ARG A 98 20.93 -11.65 10.75
CA ARG A 98 22.07 -10.95 10.11
C ARG A 98 22.80 -11.79 9.09
N LYS A 99 22.05 -12.60 8.34
CA LYS A 99 22.57 -13.43 7.26
C LYS A 99 22.78 -12.59 6.00
N MET A 100 23.60 -13.10 5.07
CA MET A 100 23.89 -12.52 3.75
C MET A 100 24.73 -11.23 3.74
N LEU A 101 24.46 -10.26 4.61
CA LEU A 101 25.16 -8.97 4.63
C LEU A 101 26.41 -9.01 5.54
N SER A 102 27.50 -8.36 5.10
CA SER A 102 28.62 -8.07 5.99
C SER A 102 28.17 -7.18 7.16
N ARG A 103 28.84 -7.24 8.31
CA ARG A 103 28.52 -6.38 9.47
C ARG A 103 28.46 -4.89 9.12
N LYS A 104 29.38 -4.41 8.27
CA LYS A 104 29.41 -3.01 7.81
C LYS A 104 28.22 -2.68 6.92
N THR A 105 27.85 -3.58 6.00
CA THR A 105 26.71 -3.39 5.11
C THR A 105 25.40 -3.44 5.89
N TYR A 106 25.27 -4.37 6.84
CA TYR A 106 24.11 -4.51 7.71
C TYR A 106 23.85 -3.24 8.53
N ALA A 107 24.90 -2.72 9.18
CA ALA A 107 24.80 -1.45 9.93
C ALA A 107 24.40 -0.28 9.03
N ARG A 108 24.86 -0.27 7.77
CA ARG A 108 24.49 0.76 6.79
C ARG A 108 23.05 0.60 6.30
N PHE A 109 22.57 -0.63 6.14
CA PHE A 109 21.20 -0.94 5.69
C PHE A 109 20.14 -0.39 6.64
N PHE A 110 20.38 -0.53 7.94
CA PHE A 110 19.51 -0.02 9.01
C PHE A 110 19.86 1.39 9.50
N ASN A 111 20.69 2.14 8.76
CA ASN A 111 21.01 3.51 9.15
C ASN A 111 19.82 4.44 8.87
N VAL A 112 19.18 4.91 9.95
CA VAL A 112 17.95 5.69 9.91
C VAL A 112 18.28 7.14 9.51
N ASN A 113 17.59 7.66 8.50
CA ASN A 113 17.66 9.07 8.12
C ASN A 113 16.72 9.93 8.99
N LYS A 114 16.80 11.26 8.85
CA LYS A 114 16.00 12.22 9.66
C LYS A 114 14.47 12.10 9.55
N ASN A 115 13.97 11.27 8.65
CA ASN A 115 12.55 11.06 8.34
C ASN A 115 12.15 9.61 8.58
N ASN A 116 12.81 8.93 9.53
CA ASN A 116 12.39 7.59 9.98
C ASN A 116 12.41 6.55 8.84
N TYR A 117 13.45 6.61 8.01
CA TYR A 117 13.57 5.74 6.83
C TYR A 117 15.02 5.28 6.62
N CYS A 118 15.18 4.01 6.27
CA CYS A 118 16.42 3.27 6.05
C CYS A 118 16.57 2.90 4.55
N TYR A 119 17.42 1.95 4.18
CA TYR A 119 17.44 1.45 2.81
C TYR A 119 16.25 0.50 2.55
N GLY A 120 15.14 1.07 2.08
CA GLY A 120 13.95 0.30 1.68
C GLY A 120 12.99 -0.04 2.83
N LEU A 121 13.16 0.56 4.01
CA LEU A 121 12.32 0.29 5.18
C LEU A 121 12.03 1.61 5.92
N GLU A 122 10.79 1.78 6.34
CA GLU A 122 10.42 2.74 7.39
C GLU A 122 10.93 2.22 8.74
N HIS A 123 11.26 3.14 9.65
CA HIS A 123 11.73 2.83 11.01
C HIS A 123 11.01 3.69 12.03
N HIS A 124 10.46 3.06 13.07
CA HIS A 124 9.85 3.78 14.18
C HIS A 124 10.21 3.11 15.50
N HIS A 125 10.50 3.91 16.53
CA HIS A 125 10.68 3.41 17.89
C HIS A 125 9.36 3.51 18.65
N VAL A 126 8.72 2.38 18.93
CA VAL A 126 7.38 2.26 19.56
C VAL A 126 7.37 1.10 20.53
N TYR A 127 6.56 1.18 21.59
CA TYR A 127 6.49 0.16 22.66
C TYR A 127 7.84 -0.15 23.35
N GLY A 128 8.86 0.71 23.18
CA GLY A 128 10.22 0.49 23.69
C GLY A 128 11.11 -0.36 22.79
N THR A 129 10.67 -0.66 21.56
CA THR A 129 11.38 -1.50 20.58
C THR A 129 11.41 -0.84 19.19
N ASP A 130 12.30 -1.31 18.32
CA ASP A 130 12.41 -0.82 16.95
C ASP A 130 11.50 -1.59 16.01
N ARG A 131 10.60 -0.86 15.35
CA ARG A 131 9.76 -1.34 14.27
C ARG A 131 10.39 -1.00 12.93
N TYR A 132 10.51 -2.00 12.07
CA TYR A 132 10.81 -1.81 10.65
C TYR A 132 9.62 -2.24 9.80
N SER A 133 9.23 -1.43 8.82
CA SER A 133 8.09 -1.77 7.96
C SER A 133 8.21 -1.24 6.55
N HIS A 134 7.46 -1.84 5.63
CA HIS A 134 7.21 -1.26 4.32
C HIS A 134 5.88 -1.80 3.77
N GLY A 135 5.05 -0.90 3.25
CA GLY A 135 3.84 -1.25 2.52
C GLY A 135 4.07 -1.26 1.02
N GLY A 136 3.15 -1.87 0.28
CA GLY A 136 3.12 -1.83 -1.16
C GLY A 136 1.67 -1.82 -1.61
N ASP A 137 1.36 -0.95 -2.56
CA ASP A 137 0.04 -0.86 -3.15
C ASP A 137 0.18 -0.83 -4.67
N HIS A 138 -0.66 -1.61 -5.33
CA HIS A 138 -0.82 -1.58 -6.77
C HIS A 138 -2.28 -1.91 -7.11
N LEU A 139 -2.66 -1.78 -8.38
CA LEU A 139 -4.01 -2.01 -8.86
C LEU A 139 -4.55 -3.38 -8.44
N GLY A 140 -5.48 -3.36 -7.49
CA GLY A 140 -6.14 -4.55 -6.98
C GLY A 140 -5.26 -5.44 -6.12
N VAL A 141 -4.19 -4.91 -5.52
CA VAL A 141 -3.32 -5.65 -4.60
C VAL A 141 -2.72 -4.72 -3.56
N SER A 142 -2.63 -5.20 -2.33
CA SER A 142 -1.91 -4.53 -1.25
C SER A 142 -1.04 -5.53 -0.49
N ALA A 143 0.11 -5.07 -0.05
CA ALA A 143 1.08 -5.83 0.71
C ALA A 143 1.62 -4.98 1.87
N TYR A 144 1.91 -5.62 2.98
CA TYR A 144 2.55 -4.98 4.13
C TYR A 144 3.40 -5.99 4.87
N MET A 145 4.58 -5.53 5.27
CA MET A 145 5.47 -6.28 6.13
C MET A 145 5.96 -5.37 7.24
N GLN A 146 5.93 -5.89 8.46
CA GLN A 146 6.40 -5.23 9.67
C GLN A 146 7.19 -6.20 10.52
N SER A 147 8.25 -5.73 11.17
CA SER A 147 9.17 -6.56 11.94
C SER A 147 9.66 -5.85 13.19
N TYR A 148 9.67 -6.59 14.30
CA TYR A 148 10.35 -6.25 15.56
C TYR A 148 11.40 -7.33 15.82
N PHE A 149 12.63 -7.10 15.35
CA PHE A 149 13.65 -8.14 15.35
C PHE A 149 14.08 -8.58 16.76
N GLU A 150 14.11 -7.67 17.73
CA GLU A 150 14.48 -7.97 19.12
C GLU A 150 13.41 -8.80 19.86
N GLU A 151 12.17 -8.75 19.39
CA GLU A 151 11.03 -9.47 19.99
C GLU A 151 10.63 -10.73 19.20
N ASP A 152 11.29 -10.96 18.06
CA ASP A 152 10.97 -12.02 17.12
C ASP A 152 9.52 -11.97 16.59
N ILE A 153 9.02 -10.76 16.33
CA ILE A 153 7.68 -10.56 15.75
C ILE A 153 7.80 -10.16 14.28
N CYS A 154 7.07 -10.88 13.43
CA CYS A 154 6.90 -10.58 12.01
C CYS A 154 5.42 -10.58 11.65
N ILE A 155 4.93 -9.48 11.08
CA ILE A 155 3.56 -9.33 10.59
C ILE A 155 3.62 -9.18 9.08
N ILE A 156 2.95 -10.07 8.36
CA ILE A 156 2.88 -10.08 6.89
C ILE A 156 1.41 -10.08 6.49
N ILE A 157 1.01 -9.09 5.69
CA ILE A 157 -0.34 -8.95 5.17
C ILE A 157 -0.24 -8.89 3.65
N LEU A 158 -0.88 -9.84 2.96
CA LEU A 158 -0.98 -9.87 1.51
C LEU A 158 -2.47 -9.94 1.15
N SER A 159 -2.93 -9.04 0.29
CA SER A 159 -4.32 -9.00 -0.18
C SER A 159 -4.35 -8.81 -1.69
N ASN A 160 -5.09 -9.66 -2.39
CA ASN A 160 -5.35 -9.53 -3.82
C ASN A 160 -6.55 -8.60 -4.12
N ASN A 161 -6.75 -7.62 -3.25
CA ASN A 161 -7.62 -6.46 -3.46
C ASN A 161 -7.14 -5.26 -2.61
N GLU A 162 -7.62 -4.07 -2.94
CA GLU A 162 -7.30 -2.81 -2.23
C GLU A 162 -8.32 -2.48 -1.10
N ALA A 163 -9.06 -3.47 -0.58
CA ALA A 163 -10.12 -3.20 0.39
C ALA A 163 -9.60 -2.90 1.79
N VAL A 164 -8.36 -3.27 2.10
CA VAL A 164 -7.76 -3.17 3.43
C VAL A 164 -6.76 -2.02 3.46
N ASN A 165 -6.83 -1.17 4.49
CA ASN A 165 -5.71 -0.31 4.84
C ASN A 165 -4.68 -1.16 5.61
N GLN A 166 -3.68 -1.64 4.89
CA GLN A 166 -2.69 -2.62 5.34
C GLN A 166 -1.80 -2.09 6.47
N TYR A 167 -1.42 -0.80 6.42
CA TYR A 167 -0.68 -0.14 7.51
C TYR A 167 -1.50 -0.10 8.80
N ARG A 168 -2.77 0.29 8.70
CA ARG A 168 -3.66 0.32 9.87
C ARG A 168 -3.86 -1.09 10.44
N LEU A 169 -4.10 -2.08 9.59
CA LEU A 169 -4.29 -3.46 10.04
C LEU A 169 -3.01 -3.99 10.72
N GLY A 170 -1.83 -3.73 10.13
CA GLY A 170 -0.55 -4.09 10.73
C GLY A 170 -0.31 -3.41 12.08
N ASN A 171 -0.56 -2.11 12.17
CA ASN A 171 -0.47 -1.36 13.43
C ASN A 171 -1.46 -1.90 14.48
N ALA A 172 -2.70 -2.18 14.11
CA ALA A 172 -3.69 -2.75 15.02
C ALA A 172 -3.30 -4.15 15.55
N ILE A 173 -2.77 -5.02 14.68
CA ILE A 173 -2.22 -6.31 15.11
C ILE A 173 -1.07 -6.08 16.08
N SER A 174 -0.17 -5.15 15.76
CA SER A 174 0.93 -4.78 16.65
C SER A 174 0.45 -4.26 17.99
N ASP A 175 -0.49 -3.33 18.02
CA ASP A 175 -1.09 -2.78 19.24
C ASP A 175 -1.62 -3.91 20.13
N ILE A 176 -2.40 -4.84 19.57
CA ILE A 176 -2.93 -6.00 20.31
C ILE A 176 -1.81 -6.86 20.88
N LEU A 177 -0.77 -7.17 20.09
CA LEU A 177 0.37 -7.98 20.55
C LEU A 177 1.15 -7.31 21.70
N HIS A 178 1.16 -5.98 21.75
CA HIS A 178 1.83 -5.19 22.79
C HIS A 178 0.88 -4.72 23.91
N GLY A 179 -0.36 -5.22 23.95
CA GLY A 179 -1.33 -4.92 25.00
C GLY A 179 -1.91 -3.49 24.95
N VAL A 180 -1.91 -2.87 23.77
CA VAL A 180 -2.52 -1.57 23.51
C VAL A 180 -3.94 -1.77 22.98
N ASP A 181 -4.88 -0.99 23.51
CA ASP A 181 -6.28 -1.01 23.07
C ASP A 181 -6.41 -0.51 21.62
N VAL A 182 -7.26 -1.17 20.84
CA VAL A 182 -7.46 -0.87 19.43
C VAL A 182 -8.90 -0.49 19.14
N ASP A 183 -9.07 0.59 18.40
CA ASP A 183 -10.35 0.96 17.81
C ASP A 183 -10.78 -0.05 16.73
N VAL A 184 -11.90 -0.72 16.97
CA VAL A 184 -12.48 -1.67 16.02
C VAL A 184 -13.17 -0.89 14.89
N PRO A 185 -12.87 -1.18 13.61
CA PRO A 185 -13.61 -0.57 12.50
C PRO A 185 -15.07 -1.03 12.56
N GLY A 186 -15.98 -0.11 12.28
CA GLY A 186 -17.42 -0.42 12.25
C GLY A 186 -18.12 0.20 11.06
N LYS A 187 -19.35 -0.24 10.84
CA LYS A 187 -20.30 0.44 9.97
C LYS A 187 -20.80 1.70 10.66
N HIS A 188 -20.86 2.79 9.92
CA HIS A 188 -21.40 4.05 10.40
C HIS A 188 -22.89 4.10 10.08
N GLN A 189 -23.64 4.81 10.92
CA GLN A 189 -25.04 5.09 10.62
C GLN A 189 -25.12 6.08 9.45
N GLU A 190 -25.95 5.78 8.47
CA GLU A 190 -26.15 6.67 7.32
C GLU A 190 -26.91 7.93 7.75
N PHE A 191 -26.35 9.07 7.38
CA PHE A 191 -26.92 10.39 7.63
C PHE A 191 -27.87 10.77 6.48
N PRO A 192 -29.16 11.06 6.75
CA PRO A 192 -30.08 11.46 5.70
C PRO A 192 -29.62 12.74 4.98
N MET A 193 -29.46 12.66 3.66
CA MET A 193 -29.00 13.78 2.84
C MET A 193 -29.83 13.87 1.56
N SER A 194 -30.22 15.08 1.14
CA SER A 194 -30.99 15.30 -0.08
C SER A 194 -30.12 15.19 -1.33
N GLU A 195 -30.73 14.88 -2.47
CA GLU A 195 -30.00 14.84 -3.76
C GLU A 195 -29.33 16.18 -4.11
N THR A 196 -29.99 17.30 -3.78
CA THR A 196 -29.42 18.64 -3.99
C THR A 196 -28.12 18.79 -3.21
N LYS A 197 -28.10 18.34 -1.95
CA LYS A 197 -26.92 18.38 -1.09
C LYS A 197 -25.82 17.44 -1.60
N PHE A 198 -26.16 16.25 -2.10
CA PHE A 198 -25.16 15.37 -2.73
C PHE A 198 -24.44 16.05 -3.90
N LYS A 199 -25.17 16.77 -4.76
CA LYS A 199 -24.61 17.46 -5.92
C LYS A 199 -23.63 18.58 -5.54
N GLU A 200 -23.73 19.15 -4.34
CA GLU A 200 -22.75 20.13 -3.83
C GLU A 200 -21.35 19.52 -3.67
N TYR A 201 -21.25 18.22 -3.34
CA TYR A 201 -19.98 17.51 -3.18
C TYR A 201 -19.41 16.95 -4.48
N CYS A 202 -20.21 16.84 -5.54
CA CYS A 202 -19.75 16.33 -6.84
C CYS A 202 -18.77 17.28 -7.51
N GLY A 203 -17.71 16.76 -8.13
CA GLY A 203 -16.72 17.59 -8.82
C GLY A 203 -15.38 16.87 -9.01
N THR A 204 -14.47 17.52 -9.74
CA THR A 204 -13.11 16.99 -9.92
C THR A 204 -12.20 17.61 -8.86
N TYR A 205 -11.65 16.79 -7.98
CA TYR A 205 -10.73 17.26 -6.93
C TYR A 205 -9.28 17.10 -7.37
N LEU A 206 -8.97 16.01 -8.07
CA LEU A 206 -7.65 15.80 -8.67
C LEU A 206 -7.86 15.27 -10.08
N LYS A 207 -7.44 16.06 -11.07
CA LYS A 207 -7.60 15.72 -12.48
C LYS A 207 -7.07 14.31 -12.76
N ASP A 208 -7.88 13.51 -13.47
CA ASP A 208 -7.62 12.11 -13.85
C ASP A 208 -7.49 11.10 -12.70
N LYS A 209 -7.58 11.54 -11.43
CA LYS A 209 -7.34 10.67 -10.27
C LYS A 209 -8.48 10.63 -9.26
N THR A 210 -9.16 11.74 -9.02
CA THR A 210 -10.15 11.86 -7.95
C THR A 210 -11.30 12.75 -8.37
N GLN A 211 -12.46 12.14 -8.55
CA GLN A 211 -13.71 12.84 -8.78
C GLN A 211 -14.78 12.29 -7.85
N VAL A 212 -15.80 13.09 -7.58
CA VAL A 212 -17.00 12.65 -6.86
C VAL A 212 -18.18 12.82 -7.80
N GLU A 213 -18.92 11.74 -8.00
CA GLU A 213 -20.00 11.64 -8.98
C GLU A 213 -21.29 11.17 -8.32
N PHE A 214 -22.41 11.71 -8.77
CA PHE A 214 -23.74 11.28 -8.34
C PHE A 214 -24.37 10.42 -9.42
N ILE A 215 -24.48 9.12 -9.16
CA ILE A 215 -24.94 8.12 -10.13
C ILE A 215 -26.08 7.33 -9.49
N ARG A 216 -27.26 7.34 -10.14
CA ARG A 216 -28.44 6.54 -9.74
C ARG A 216 -28.79 6.67 -8.24
N GLY A 217 -28.80 7.90 -7.71
CA GLY A 217 -29.20 8.16 -6.33
C GLY A 217 -28.09 8.01 -5.29
N LYS A 218 -26.85 7.70 -5.68
CA LYS A 218 -25.73 7.44 -4.79
C LYS A 218 -24.50 8.26 -5.16
N LEU A 219 -23.63 8.52 -4.19
CA LEU A 219 -22.33 9.13 -4.42
C LEU A 219 -21.26 8.07 -4.64
N TYR A 220 -20.38 8.35 -5.59
CA TYR A 220 -19.20 7.54 -5.87
C TYR A 220 -17.97 8.44 -5.88
N PHE A 221 -16.93 8.02 -5.18
CA PHE A 221 -15.58 8.52 -5.41
C PHE A 221 -14.97 7.71 -6.55
N THR A 222 -14.63 8.36 -7.65
CA THR A 222 -14.08 7.70 -8.83
C THR A 222 -12.57 7.89 -8.97
N ARG A 223 -11.90 6.82 -9.41
CA ARG A 223 -10.45 6.76 -9.67
C ARG A 223 -10.16 6.40 -11.13
N PHE A 224 -8.93 6.64 -11.57
CA PHE A 224 -8.43 6.28 -12.91
C PHE A 224 -9.28 6.87 -14.03
N SER A 225 -9.48 8.18 -14.02
CA SER A 225 -10.31 8.89 -14.99
C SER A 225 -11.74 8.34 -15.10
N GLY A 226 -12.34 7.95 -13.97
CA GLY A 226 -13.74 7.47 -13.92
C GLY A 226 -13.92 5.96 -14.17
N ASN A 227 -12.83 5.18 -14.20
CA ASN A 227 -12.92 3.74 -14.49
C ASN A 227 -13.15 2.86 -13.26
N LEU A 228 -13.11 3.43 -12.05
CA LEU A 228 -13.34 2.70 -10.80
C LEU A 228 -14.25 3.52 -9.88
N HIS A 229 -15.38 2.96 -9.47
CA HIS A 229 -16.42 3.65 -8.71
C HIS A 229 -16.52 3.07 -7.31
N ILE A 230 -16.06 3.84 -6.32
CA ILE A 230 -16.14 3.47 -4.91
C ILE A 230 -17.35 4.17 -4.30
N GLU A 231 -18.42 3.42 -4.02
CA GLU A 231 -19.63 3.96 -3.39
C GLU A 231 -19.28 4.56 -2.01
N ILE A 232 -19.64 5.83 -1.81
CA ILE A 232 -19.54 6.51 -0.52
C ILE A 232 -20.93 6.97 -0.06
N TYR A 233 -21.17 6.90 1.24
CA TYR A 233 -22.42 7.38 1.85
C TYR A 233 -22.13 8.37 2.98
N PRO A 234 -23.02 9.36 3.19
CA PRO A 234 -22.84 10.38 4.22
C PRO A 234 -23.06 9.77 5.60
N VAL A 235 -22.26 10.23 6.56
CA VAL A 235 -22.39 9.87 7.99
C VAL A 235 -22.54 11.11 8.88
N ASP A 236 -22.31 12.28 8.29
CA ASP A 236 -22.52 13.62 8.84
C ASP A 236 -22.42 14.64 7.68
N GLU A 237 -22.66 15.93 7.96
CA GLU A 237 -22.38 16.98 6.97
C GLU A 237 -20.88 17.03 6.63
N GLY A 238 -20.56 16.89 5.34
CA GLY A 238 -19.17 16.86 4.85
C GLY A 238 -18.36 15.63 5.24
N LYS A 239 -18.97 14.59 5.83
CA LYS A 239 -18.29 13.35 6.21
C LYS A 239 -18.89 12.14 5.50
N PHE A 240 -18.01 11.33 4.91
CA PHE A 240 -18.40 10.19 4.07
C PHE A 240 -17.58 8.95 4.40
N VAL A 241 -18.18 7.77 4.26
CA VAL A 241 -17.48 6.48 4.36
C VAL A 241 -17.81 5.60 3.16
N ARG A 242 -16.96 4.65 2.83
CA ARG A 242 -17.18 3.64 1.80
C ARG A 242 -18.31 2.70 2.21
N ARG A 243 -19.20 2.37 1.27
CA ARG A 243 -20.36 1.48 1.52
C ARG A 243 -19.95 0.07 1.95
N TYR A 244 -18.88 -0.46 1.34
CA TYR A 244 -18.48 -1.86 1.47
C TYR A 244 -17.18 -2.04 2.28
N SER A 245 -16.85 -1.09 3.15
CA SER A 245 -15.66 -1.18 4.01
C SER A 245 -15.96 -0.58 5.37
N ASP A 246 -15.61 -1.30 6.44
CA ASP A 246 -15.71 -0.78 7.79
C ASP A 246 -14.57 0.22 8.05
N GLN A 247 -14.88 1.35 8.66
CA GLN A 247 -13.95 2.47 8.85
C GLN A 247 -14.02 2.98 10.29
N ILE A 248 -12.90 3.41 10.86
CA ILE A 248 -12.92 4.22 12.09
C ILE A 248 -13.24 5.67 11.71
N HIS A 249 -12.45 6.22 10.78
CA HIS A 249 -12.54 7.62 10.42
C HIS A 249 -13.23 7.81 9.06
N PRO A 250 -14.28 8.64 9.02
CA PRO A 250 -14.85 9.13 7.78
C PRO A 250 -13.86 10.00 6.99
N TYR A 251 -13.99 9.94 5.66
CA TYR A 251 -13.44 10.95 4.79
C TYR A 251 -14.10 12.31 5.02
N ARG A 252 -13.36 13.38 4.76
CA ARG A 252 -13.85 14.74 4.83
C ARG A 252 -13.90 15.35 3.44
N ILE A 253 -15.05 15.88 3.07
CA ILE A 253 -15.26 16.74 1.92
C ILE A 253 -15.80 18.05 2.45
N THR A 254 -14.91 19.02 2.66
CA THR A 254 -15.21 20.27 3.39
C THR A 254 -14.52 21.47 2.73
N PRO A 255 -15.07 22.68 2.86
CA PRO A 255 -14.44 23.88 2.31
C PRO A 255 -13.08 24.16 2.95
N ASN A 256 -12.13 24.68 2.17
CA ASN A 256 -10.90 25.30 2.67
C ASN A 256 -11.16 26.74 3.16
N GLU A 257 -10.08 27.44 3.55
CA GLU A 257 -10.13 28.84 4.00
C GLU A 257 -10.70 29.81 2.94
N ASN A 258 -10.62 29.44 1.66
CA ASN A 258 -11.16 30.21 0.53
C ASN A 258 -12.62 29.84 0.18
N GLY A 259 -13.22 28.90 0.91
CA GLY A 259 -14.58 28.41 0.66
C GLY A 259 -14.68 27.34 -0.43
N GLU A 260 -13.57 26.88 -1.00
CA GLU A 260 -13.55 25.84 -2.04
C GLU A 260 -13.62 24.45 -1.38
N MET A 261 -14.56 23.61 -1.82
CA MET A 261 -14.64 22.23 -1.31
C MET A 261 -13.33 21.49 -1.57
N THR A 262 -12.84 20.76 -0.57
CA THR A 262 -11.62 19.94 -0.68
C THR A 262 -11.89 18.48 -0.38
N PHE A 263 -11.15 17.60 -1.04
CA PHE A 263 -11.17 16.16 -0.78
C PHE A 263 -9.75 15.61 -0.91
N PHE A 264 -9.29 14.85 0.08
CA PHE A 264 -7.89 14.41 0.22
C PHE A 264 -6.86 15.55 0.10
N GLY A 265 -7.24 16.76 0.52
CA GLY A 265 -6.39 17.95 0.46
C GLY A 265 -6.36 18.66 -0.90
N PHE A 266 -7.07 18.16 -1.92
CA PHE A 266 -7.17 18.82 -3.22
C PHE A 266 -8.47 19.62 -3.32
N ALA A 267 -8.41 20.83 -3.89
CA ALA A 267 -9.56 21.70 -4.09
C ALA A 267 -10.40 21.25 -5.31
N LYS A 268 -11.71 21.42 -5.20
CA LYS A 268 -12.68 21.11 -6.25
C LYS A 268 -12.57 22.10 -7.40
N HIS A 269 -12.45 21.57 -8.60
CA HIS A 269 -12.54 22.27 -9.89
C HIS A 269 -13.89 22.01 -10.56
#